data_AF-A0A2T0B1N0-F1
#
_entry.id   AF-A0A2T0B1N0-F1
#
_cell.length_a   1.000
_cell.length_b   1.000
_cell.length_c   1.000
_cell.angle_alpha   90.00
_cell.angle_beta   90.00
_cell.angle_gamma   90.00
#
_symmetry.space_group_name_H-M   'P 1'
#
loop_
_entity.id
_entity.type
_entity.pdbx_description
1 polymer ?
#
loop_
_entity_poly.entity_id
_entity_poly.type
_entity_poly.pdbx_seq_one_letter_code
_entity_poly.pdbx_strand_id
1 'polypeptide(L)'
;MDKNLGKIFEEDFKKSVPDWCWIYRFRDGTANFAGEKNQNVRFQAHNICDFEVMANNNLFLLELKSYQGVSIPLSGIRKNQLEGMIKASSYRNIYPYFILNFRGVQRVYAIKVQTLCNFILTANRKSIPLKWAMEIQNS
;
A
#
# COMPACT_ATOMS: atom_id res chain seq x y z
N MET A 1 11.82 21.25 9.56
CA MET A 1 11.38 19.92 10.04
C MET A 1 11.17 19.06 8.81
N ASP A 2 12.00 18.04 8.60
CA ASP A 2 11.79 17.05 7.54
C ASP A 2 10.50 16.29 7.82
N LYS A 3 9.40 16.75 7.21
CA LYS A 3 8.16 15.99 7.23
C LYS A 3 8.44 14.66 6.54
N ASN A 4 8.10 13.56 7.21
CA ASN A 4 8.13 12.24 6.60
C ASN A 4 7.25 12.26 5.34
N LEU A 5 7.88 12.23 4.18
CA LEU A 5 7.23 12.42 2.87
C LEU A 5 6.19 11.32 2.58
N GLY A 6 6.33 10.14 3.19
CA GLY A 6 5.30 9.10 3.17
C GLY A 6 4.03 9.55 3.89
N LYS A 7 4.16 10.15 5.07
CA LYS A 7 3.02 10.67 5.84
C LYS A 7 2.29 11.80 5.12
N ILE A 8 3.04 12.71 4.46
CA ILE A 8 2.42 13.75 3.62
C ILE A 8 1.59 13.10 2.51
N PHE A 9 2.13 12.09 1.84
CA PHE A 9 1.40 11.40 0.78
C PHE A 9 0.13 10.71 1.29
N GLU A 10 0.17 10.08 2.47
CA GLU A 10 -1.01 9.49 3.11
C GLU A 10 -2.06 10.55 3.47
N GLU A 11 -1.65 11.71 3.98
CA GLU A 11 -2.54 12.83 4.28
C GLU A 11 -3.20 13.39 3.01
N ASP A 12 -2.41 13.59 1.95
CA ASP A 12 -2.89 14.09 0.66
C ASP A 12 -3.83 13.08 -0.01
N PHE A 13 -3.50 11.79 0.04
CA PHE A 13 -4.37 10.73 -0.46
C PHE A 13 -5.71 10.73 0.28
N LYS A 14 -5.70 10.80 1.62
CA LYS A 14 -6.93 10.85 2.42
C LYS A 14 -7.80 12.04 2.04
N LYS A 15 -7.20 13.22 1.82
CA LYS A 15 -7.93 14.43 1.38
C LYS A 15 -8.49 14.31 -0.05
N SER A 16 -7.88 13.47 -0.88
CA SER A 16 -8.34 13.25 -2.26
C SER A 16 -9.53 12.29 -2.37
N VAL A 17 -9.84 11.54 -1.31
CA VAL A 17 -10.99 10.63 -1.30
C VAL A 17 -12.28 11.45 -1.29
N PRO A 18 -13.24 11.17 -2.21
CA PRO A 18 -14.51 11.89 -2.25
C PRO A 18 -15.32 11.75 -0.95
N ASP A 19 -16.05 12.79 -0.59
CA ASP A 19 -16.84 12.84 0.66
C ASP A 19 -17.95 11.77 0.76
N TRP A 20 -18.41 11.24 -0.38
CA TRP A 20 -19.40 10.15 -0.43
C TRP A 20 -18.79 8.77 -0.17
N CYS A 21 -17.46 8.65 -0.16
CA CYS A 21 -16.74 7.43 0.19
C CYS A 21 -16.46 7.40 1.68
N TRP A 22 -16.54 6.22 2.30
CA TRP A 22 -16.01 6.01 3.65
C TRP A 22 -14.54 5.61 3.57
N ILE A 23 -13.69 6.18 4.42
CA ILE A 23 -12.25 5.89 4.47
C ILE A 23 -11.80 5.61 5.91
N TYR A 24 -10.99 4.57 6.07
CA TYR A 24 -10.34 4.21 7.32
C TYR A 24 -8.85 3.98 7.10
N ARG A 25 -8.00 4.63 7.92
CA ARG A 25 -6.55 4.37 7.95
C ARG A 25 -6.28 3.37 9.06
N PHE A 26 -5.57 2.29 8.76
CA PHE A 26 -5.15 1.35 9.79
C PHE A 26 -4.20 2.03 10.78
N ARG A 27 -4.27 1.60 12.03
CA ARG A 27 -3.35 2.08 13.07
C ARG A 27 -2.02 1.36 12.91
N ASP A 28 -0.94 2.12 12.98
CA ASP A 28 0.39 1.53 13.12
C ASP A 28 0.41 0.70 14.41
N GLY A 29 0.98 -0.49 14.36
CA GLY A 29 1.04 -1.37 15.52
C GLY A 29 1.78 -0.67 16.68
N THR A 30 1.11 -0.50 17.83
CA THR A 30 1.73 0.03 19.03
C THR A 30 2.50 -1.08 19.73
N ALA A 31 3.82 -1.13 19.56
CA ALA A 31 4.66 -1.85 20.49
C ALA A 31 4.68 -1.05 21.80
N ASN A 32 3.80 -1.36 22.75
CA ASN A 32 3.87 -0.76 24.09
C ASN A 32 5.11 -1.30 24.80
N PHE A 33 6.21 -0.56 24.72
CA PHE A 33 7.34 -0.69 25.64
C PHE A 33 7.10 0.19 26.86
N ALA A 34 6.29 -0.28 27.80
CA ALA A 34 6.25 0.24 29.16
C ALA A 34 5.64 -0.81 30.09
N GLY A 35 6.49 -1.53 30.84
CA GLY A 35 6.06 -2.46 31.88
C GLY A 35 6.75 -3.82 31.76
N GLU A 36 7.61 -4.11 32.73
CA GLU A 36 8.32 -5.38 32.88
C GLU A 36 7.39 -6.61 32.84
N LYS A 37 7.93 -7.73 32.35
CA LYS A 37 7.39 -9.10 32.40
C LYS A 37 6.15 -9.36 31.53
N ASN A 38 6.36 -9.57 30.23
CA ASN A 38 5.48 -10.42 29.44
C ASN A 38 6.30 -11.31 28.51
N GLN A 39 6.57 -12.55 28.95
CA GLN A 39 7.14 -13.62 28.12
C GLN A 39 6.16 -14.12 27.02
N ASN A 40 5.00 -13.47 26.89
CA ASN A 40 3.99 -13.70 25.85
C ASN A 40 3.74 -12.43 25.03
N VAL A 41 4.80 -11.84 24.46
CA VAL A 41 4.63 -10.81 23.43
C VAL A 41 4.00 -11.50 22.21
N ARG A 42 2.66 -11.49 22.13
CA ARG A 42 1.93 -11.91 20.94
C ARG A 42 2.52 -11.14 19.77
N PHE A 43 3.06 -11.85 18.78
CA PHE A 43 3.53 -11.26 17.53
C PHE A 43 2.43 -10.31 17.01
N GLN A 44 2.75 -9.02 16.94
CA GLN A 44 1.79 -8.01 16.55
C GLN A 44 1.36 -8.28 15.11
N ALA A 45 0.06 -8.43 14.88
CA ALA A 45 -0.47 -8.61 13.53
C ALA A 45 -0.15 -7.34 12.71
N HIS A 46 0.65 -7.50 11.66
CA HIS A 46 0.96 -6.42 10.74
C HIS A 46 -0.21 -6.19 9.78
N ASN A 47 -0.61 -4.93 9.61
CA ASN A 47 -1.64 -4.57 8.64
C ASN A 47 -1.23 -5.02 7.24
N ILE A 48 -2.23 -5.46 6.47
CA ILE A 48 -2.06 -5.92 5.08
C ILE A 48 -2.03 -4.75 4.10
N CYS A 49 -2.56 -3.58 4.49
CA CYS A 49 -2.53 -2.33 3.73
C CYS A 49 -2.64 -1.11 4.67
N ASP A 50 -2.55 0.10 4.13
CA ASP A 50 -2.61 1.34 4.91
C ASP A 50 -4.04 1.88 5.08
N PHE A 51 -4.88 1.73 4.05
CA PHE A 51 -6.25 2.25 4.04
C PHE A 51 -7.27 1.23 3.55
N GLU A 52 -8.48 1.34 4.10
CA GLU A 52 -9.71 0.80 3.54
C GLU A 52 -10.57 1.96 3.03
N VAL A 53 -11.10 1.83 1.82
CA VAL A 53 -12.03 2.81 1.23
C VAL A 53 -13.26 2.08 0.72
N MET A 54 -14.44 2.40 1.26
CA MET A 54 -15.72 1.92 0.74
C MET A 54 -16.29 2.96 -0.21
N ALA A 55 -16.51 2.55 -1.46
CA ALA A 55 -17.12 3.38 -2.48
C ALA A 55 -18.23 2.58 -3.18
N ASN A 56 -19.48 3.02 -3.02
CA ASN A 56 -20.67 2.25 -3.39
C ASN A 56 -20.64 0.86 -2.73
N ASN A 57 -20.73 -0.21 -3.52
CA ASN A 57 -20.72 -1.59 -3.05
C ASN A 57 -19.32 -2.23 -3.06
N ASN A 58 -18.27 -1.42 -3.26
CA ASN A 58 -16.90 -1.88 -3.48
C ASN A 58 -15.99 -1.42 -2.33
N LEU A 59 -15.25 -2.37 -1.76
CA LEU A 59 -14.21 -2.13 -0.78
C LEU A 59 -12.85 -2.13 -1.47
N PHE A 60 -12.10 -1.05 -1.31
CA PHE A 60 -10.73 -0.90 -1.80
C PHE A 60 -9.76 -1.03 -0.63
N LEU A 61 -8.78 -1.92 -0.77
CA LEU A 61 -7.69 -2.08 0.19
C LEU A 61 -6.43 -1.47 -0.41
N LEU A 62 -5.88 -0.42 0.21
CA LEU A 62 -4.90 0.44 -0.43
C LEU A 62 -3.62 0.51 0.39
N GLU A 63 -2.52 0.04 -0.20
CA GLU A 63 -1.17 0.20 0.34
C GLU A 63 -0.45 1.32 -0.44
N LEU A 64 0.05 2.33 0.26
CA LEU A 64 0.65 3.52 -0.33
C LEU A 64 2.18 3.42 -0.28
N LYS A 65 2.83 3.69 -1.42
CA LYS A 65 4.28 3.67 -1.55
C LYS A 65 4.75 4.95 -2.23
N SER A 66 5.59 5.74 -1.57
CA SER A 66 6.05 7.03 -2.09
C SER A 66 7.57 7.14 -2.15
N TYR A 67 8.11 7.40 -3.35
CA TYR A 67 9.55 7.44 -3.60
C TYR A 67 9.94 8.62 -4.47
N GLN A 68 11.11 9.22 -4.21
CA GLN A 68 11.61 10.36 -4.97
C GLN A 68 12.12 9.98 -6.37
N GLY A 69 12.62 8.76 -6.54
CA GLY A 69 13.20 8.31 -7.81
C GLY A 69 12.19 7.85 -8.85
N VAL A 70 12.71 7.43 -10.02
CA VAL A 70 11.95 6.82 -11.13
C VAL A 70 11.72 5.31 -10.95
N SER A 71 11.99 4.79 -9.75
CA SER A 71 11.76 3.39 -9.41
C SER A 71 11.45 3.22 -7.92
N ILE A 72 10.64 2.22 -7.59
CA ILE A 72 10.27 1.85 -6.23
C ILE A 72 10.96 0.54 -5.84
N PRO A 73 11.83 0.51 -4.82
CA PRO A 73 12.46 -0.72 -4.33
C PRO A 73 11.43 -1.76 -3.86
N LEU A 74 11.60 -3.01 -4.28
CA LEU A 74 10.74 -4.12 -3.84
C LEU A 74 10.93 -4.46 -2.36
N SER A 75 12.07 -4.11 -1.77
CA SER A 75 12.31 -4.26 -0.32
C SER A 75 11.34 -3.46 0.54
N GLY A 76 10.69 -2.42 -0.02
CA GLY A 76 9.65 -1.65 0.66
C GLY A 76 8.28 -2.32 0.65
N ILE A 77 8.09 -3.41 -0.09
CA ILE A 77 6.84 -4.16 -0.19
C ILE A 77 6.97 -5.41 0.66
N ARG A 78 6.14 -5.51 1.71
CA ARG A 78 6.23 -6.63 2.65
C ARG A 78 5.43 -7.82 2.12
N LYS A 79 5.93 -9.02 2.37
CA LYS A 79 5.29 -10.28 1.99
C LYS A 79 3.86 -10.40 2.53
N ASN A 80 3.63 -10.00 3.79
CA ASN A 80 2.31 -10.05 4.42
C ASN A 80 1.27 -9.15 3.72
N GLN A 81 1.71 -8.04 3.11
CA GLN A 81 0.83 -7.15 2.34
C GLN A 81 0.36 -7.84 1.06
N LEU A 82 1.31 -8.40 0.30
CA LEU A 82 1.00 -9.15 -0.91
C LEU A 82 0.08 -10.34 -0.62
N GLU A 83 0.44 -11.20 0.34
CA GLU A 83 -0.35 -12.40 0.66
C GLU A 83 -1.75 -12.05 1.19
N GLY A 84 -1.82 -11.07 2.11
CA GLY A 84 -3.08 -10.61 2.69
C GLY A 84 -4.01 -9.99 1.64
N MET A 85 -3.47 -9.12 0.78
CA MET A 85 -4.24 -8.48 -0.29
C MET A 85 -4.59 -9.46 -1.41
N ILE A 86 -3.73 -10.41 -1.80
CA ILE A 86 -4.08 -11.46 -2.77
C ILE A 86 -5.24 -12.29 -2.23
N LYS A 87 -5.18 -12.71 -0.96
CA LYS A 87 -6.27 -13.43 -0.32
C LYS A 87 -7.55 -12.59 -0.30
N ALA A 88 -7.47 -11.31 0.05
CA ALA A 88 -8.63 -10.43 0.07
C ALA A 88 -9.25 -10.24 -1.33
N SER A 89 -8.44 -10.28 -2.39
CA SER A 89 -8.89 -10.11 -3.77
C SER A 89 -9.75 -11.27 -4.32
N SER A 90 -9.82 -12.40 -3.62
CA SER A 90 -10.68 -13.52 -4.02
C SER A 90 -12.15 -13.32 -3.60
N TYR A 91 -12.41 -12.36 -2.71
CA TYR A 91 -13.76 -12.04 -2.26
C TYR A 91 -14.44 -11.05 -3.19
N ARG A 92 -15.76 -11.21 -3.35
CA ARG A 92 -16.57 -10.34 -4.21
C ARG A 92 -16.50 -8.89 -3.72
N ASN A 93 -16.38 -7.97 -4.68
CA ASN A 93 -16.34 -6.52 -4.48
C ASN A 93 -15.18 -6.01 -3.60
N ILE A 94 -14.14 -6.80 -3.37
CA ILE A 94 -12.91 -6.36 -2.70
C ILE A 94 -11.83 -6.17 -3.76
N TYR A 95 -11.27 -4.96 -3.82
CA TYR A 95 -10.29 -4.57 -4.84
C TYR A 95 -9.02 -4.00 -4.20
N PRO A 96 -8.01 -4.84 -3.97
CA PRO A 96 -6.75 -4.41 -3.37
C PRO A 96 -5.79 -3.79 -4.40
N TYR A 97 -5.26 -2.61 -4.10
CA TYR A 97 -4.32 -1.88 -4.94
C TYR A 97 -3.10 -1.39 -4.15
N PHE A 98 -1.96 -1.35 -4.84
CA PHE A 98 -0.82 -0.54 -4.44
C PHE A 98 -0.90 0.82 -5.13
N ILE A 99 -0.88 1.89 -4.34
CA ILE A 99 -0.84 3.26 -4.83
C ILE A 99 0.61 3.73 -4.83
N LEU A 100 1.21 3.75 -6.03
CA LEU A 100 2.63 4.01 -6.26
C LEU A 100 2.84 5.48 -6.66
N ASN A 101 3.40 6.27 -5.76
CA ASN A 101 3.73 7.66 -5.96
C ASN A 101 5.22 7.83 -6.32
N PHE A 102 5.47 8.21 -7.58
CA PHE A 102 6.79 8.57 -8.10
C PHE A 102 6.94 10.10 -8.02
N ARG A 103 7.37 10.59 -6.86
CA ARG A 103 7.40 12.03 -6.54
C ARG A 103 8.30 12.84 -7.45
N GLY A 104 9.44 12.29 -7.86
CA GLY A 104 10.37 12.98 -8.75
C GLY A 104 9.78 13.35 -10.10
N VAL A 105 8.69 12.69 -10.51
CA VAL A 105 7.97 12.99 -11.76
C VAL A 105 6.52 13.41 -11.52
N GLN A 106 6.12 13.60 -10.25
CA GLN A 106 4.78 14.00 -9.84
C GLN A 106 3.65 13.12 -10.43
N ARG A 107 3.84 11.79 -10.41
CA ARG A 107 2.83 10.84 -10.91
C ARG A 107 2.50 9.75 -9.90
N VAL A 108 1.22 9.37 -9.87
CA VAL A 108 0.67 8.32 -9.01
C VAL A 108 -0.02 7.27 -9.87
N TYR A 109 0.26 5.99 -9.58
CA TYR A 109 -0.27 4.84 -10.32
C TYR A 109 -0.98 3.90 -9.35
N ALA A 110 -2.15 3.40 -9.72
CA ALA A 110 -2.91 2.43 -8.93
C ALA A 110 -2.76 1.05 -9.58
N ILE A 111 -2.04 0.15 -8.92
CA ILE A 111 -1.70 -1.16 -9.47
C ILE A 111 -2.42 -2.26 -8.67
N LYS A 112 -3.20 -3.09 -9.34
CA LYS A 112 -3.86 -4.25 -8.72
C LYS A 112 -2.82 -5.16 -8.08
N VAL A 113 -3.13 -5.71 -6.90
CA VAL A 113 -2.21 -6.61 -6.20
C VAL A 113 -1.80 -7.82 -7.05
N GLN A 114 -2.71 -8.38 -7.86
CA GLN A 114 -2.40 -9.53 -8.72
C GLN A 114 -1.36 -9.15 -9.78
N THR A 115 -1.51 -7.99 -10.41
CA THR A 115 -0.56 -7.49 -11.41
C THR A 115 0.82 -7.25 -10.81
N LEU A 116 0.87 -6.64 -9.61
CA LEU A 116 2.12 -6.43 -8.91
C LEU A 116 2.77 -7.74 -8.47
N CYS A 117 1.98 -8.70 -7.98
CA CYS A 117 2.47 -10.03 -7.59
C CYS A 117 3.08 -10.75 -8.80
N ASN A 118 2.38 -10.75 -9.95
CA ASN A 118 2.90 -11.32 -11.18
C ASN A 118 4.22 -10.65 -11.61
N PHE A 119 4.30 -9.32 -11.52
CA PHE A 119 5.55 -8.60 -11.80
C PHE A 119 6.68 -9.04 -10.87
N ILE A 120 6.45 -9.15 -9.57
CA ILE A 120 7.50 -9.56 -8.61
C ILE A 120 7.97 -11.00 -8.88
N LEU A 121 7.06 -11.90 -9.28
CA LEU A 121 7.39 -13.30 -9.56
C LEU A 121 8.15 -13.47 -10.89
N THR A 122 7.86 -12.63 -11.89
CA THR A 122 8.39 -12.80 -13.25
C THR A 122 9.54 -11.86 -13.57
N ALA A 123 9.62 -10.70 -12.92
CA ALA A 123 10.68 -9.73 -13.15
C ALA A 123 11.94 -10.14 -12.40
N ASN A 124 13.05 -10.33 -13.12
CA ASN A 124 14.36 -10.52 -12.52
C ASN A 124 14.97 -9.17 -12.08
N ARG A 125 14.26 -8.42 -11.21
CA ARG A 125 14.63 -7.06 -10.77
C ARG A 125 14.31 -6.83 -9.30
N LYS A 126 15.01 -5.87 -8.68
CA LYS A 126 14.83 -5.48 -7.27
C LYS A 126 13.97 -4.23 -7.06
N SER A 127 13.42 -3.66 -8.12
CA SER A 127 12.61 -2.44 -8.08
C SER A 127 11.59 -2.40 -9.21
N ILE A 128 10.50 -1.67 -8.97
CA ILE A 128 9.41 -1.38 -9.91
C ILE A 128 9.78 -0.09 -10.67
N PRO A 129 10.05 -0.15 -11.99
CA PRO A 129 10.33 1.04 -12.78
C PRO A 129 9.06 1.86 -13.06
N LEU A 130 9.19 3.18 -13.12
CA LEU A 130 8.13 4.09 -13.56
C LEU A 130 7.55 3.70 -14.93
N LYS A 131 8.42 3.29 -15.88
CA LYS A 131 8.01 2.87 -17.22
C LYS A 131 7.03 1.70 -17.20
N TRP A 132 7.30 0.70 -16.37
CA TRP A 132 6.40 -0.43 -16.20
C TRP A 132 5.05 0.00 -15.60
N ALA A 133 5.07 0.86 -14.58
CA ALA A 133 3.83 1.37 -13.98
C ALA A 133 2.97 2.17 -14.98
N MET A 134 3.61 2.92 -15.88
CA MET A 134 2.93 3.63 -16.98
C MET A 134 2.29 2.70 -17.99
N GLU A 135 3.00 1.64 -18.41
CA GLU A 135 2.52 0.72 -19.45
C GLU A 135 1.27 -0.05 -19.00
N ILE A 136 1.27 -0.55 -17.75
CA ILE A 136 0.17 -1.32 -17.18
C ILE A 136 -1.11 -0.51 -16.98
N GLN A 137 -1.01 0.82 -16.84
CA GLN A 137 -2.19 1.66 -16.61
C GLN A 137 -2.89 2.08 -17.91
N ASN A 138 -2.25 1.86 -19.06
CA ASN A 138 -2.81 2.12 -20.40
C ASN A 138 -3.29 0.85 -21.12
N SER A 139 -3.20 -0.32 -20.47
CA SER A 139 -3.65 -1.63 -20.97
C SER A 139 -4.99 -2.03 -20.39
#